data_AF-A0AAW6JUV9-F1
#
_entry.id   AF-A0AAW6JUV9-F1
#
_cell.length_a   1.000
_cell.length_b   1.000
_cell.length_c   1.000
_cell.angle_alpha   90.00
_cell.angle_beta   90.00
_cell.angle_gamma   90.00
#
_symmetry.space_group_name_H-M   'P 1'
#
loop_
_entity.id
_entity.type
_entity.pdbx_description
1 polymer ?
#
loop_
_entity_poly.entity_id
_entity_poly.type
_entity_poly.pdbx_seq_one_letter_code
_entity_poly.pdbx_strand_id
1 'polypeptide(L)'
;MIITVTNTNDSGAGSLRQAIANALAGDTIAFASSLTNQTITLSSGQLTVNKNLIFDGAAAANLKISGNNASRVFEIQALQATFRNLIITNGRVIGNTENGAGAGIKTNNSTVLIVENCQLNNNVADYGGGAIFSGFQANTTVINSKFNSNNGTGANTERGGGAIATKSGGSLIVKGSEFLNGGAGNDILIGGAGIDTLIGGTGIDRFDYRNLANSVFNSLDVITDFNAAAGNDLFLIATARSVFSNAGNVTTFDPTGITAKLTTVNFGANAAAQFTFGSRTFVAINDATAGFSATTDAIIEVTGLTGTLSLTNFTTVTV
;
A
#
# COMPACT_ATOMS: atom_id res chain seq x y z
N MET A 1 -2.04 3.66 -33.06
CA MET A 1 -2.11 2.23 -33.47
C MET A 1 -1.84 1.34 -32.26
N ILE A 2 -2.07 0.04 -32.37
CA ILE A 2 -1.76 -0.94 -31.32
C ILE A 2 -0.50 -1.71 -31.72
N ILE A 3 0.46 -1.81 -30.80
CA ILE A 3 1.64 -2.67 -30.92
C ILE A 3 1.58 -3.72 -29.84
N THR A 4 1.62 -4.99 -30.22
CA THR A 4 1.48 -6.09 -29.30
C THR A 4 2.84 -6.66 -28.89
N VAL A 5 3.10 -6.70 -27.59
CA VAL A 5 4.20 -7.46 -26.98
C VAL A 5 3.81 -8.93 -26.95
N THR A 6 4.68 -9.81 -27.45
CA THR A 6 4.35 -11.23 -27.67
C THR A 6 5.22 -12.19 -26.87
N ASN A 7 6.28 -11.72 -26.21
CA ASN A 7 7.13 -12.54 -25.35
C ASN A 7 7.65 -11.75 -24.13
N THR A 8 8.28 -12.48 -23.21
CA THR A 8 8.84 -11.95 -21.96
C THR A 8 10.30 -11.56 -22.06
N ASN A 9 10.89 -11.60 -23.26
CA ASN A 9 12.30 -11.27 -23.42
C ASN A 9 12.49 -9.79 -23.11
N ASP A 10 13.59 -9.46 -22.46
CA ASP A 10 13.95 -8.07 -22.17
C ASP A 10 14.29 -7.26 -23.43
N SER A 11 14.70 -7.95 -24.51
CA SER A 11 15.02 -7.33 -25.80
C SER A 11 14.74 -8.28 -26.98
N GLY A 12 14.87 -7.76 -28.20
CA GLY A 12 14.65 -8.51 -29.44
C GLY A 12 13.20 -8.50 -29.92
N ALA A 13 12.95 -9.16 -31.05
CA ALA A 13 11.63 -9.18 -31.69
C ALA A 13 10.54 -9.67 -30.71
N GLY A 14 9.42 -8.95 -30.67
CA GLY A 14 8.27 -9.27 -29.80
C GLY A 14 8.40 -8.85 -28.33
N SER A 15 9.55 -8.31 -27.91
CA SER A 15 9.74 -7.80 -26.55
C SER A 15 9.05 -6.45 -26.31
N LEU A 16 8.81 -6.13 -25.03
CA LEU A 16 8.30 -4.81 -24.62
C LEU A 16 9.26 -3.69 -25.03
N ARG A 17 10.57 -3.90 -24.89
CA ARG A 17 11.58 -2.91 -25.27
C ARG A 17 11.55 -2.62 -26.78
N GLN A 18 11.41 -3.65 -27.61
CA GLN A 18 11.26 -3.47 -29.05
C GLN A 18 9.92 -2.79 -29.41
N ALA A 19 8.83 -3.13 -28.71
CA ALA A 19 7.53 -2.50 -28.93
C ALA A 19 7.58 -0.98 -28.65
N ILE A 20 8.20 -0.57 -27.53
CA ILE A 20 8.42 0.86 -27.21
C ILE A 20 9.28 1.54 -28.28
N ALA A 21 10.32 0.86 -28.77
CA ALA A 21 11.17 1.41 -29.82
C ALA A 21 10.39 1.66 -31.12
N ASN A 22 9.58 0.68 -31.54
CA ASN A 22 8.80 0.72 -32.78
C ASN A 22 7.59 1.67 -32.72
N ALA A 23 7.09 1.97 -31.53
CA ALA A 23 5.91 2.80 -31.35
C ALA A 23 6.11 4.23 -31.85
N LEU A 24 5.02 4.81 -32.34
CA LEU A 24 4.87 6.24 -32.58
C LEU A 24 4.16 6.90 -31.40
N ALA A 25 4.25 8.23 -31.31
CA ALA A 25 3.55 8.97 -30.27
C ALA A 25 2.02 8.78 -30.40
N GLY A 26 1.38 8.49 -29.28
CA GLY A 26 -0.05 8.17 -29.19
C GLY A 26 -0.39 6.69 -29.36
N ASP A 27 0.59 5.83 -29.66
CA ASP A 27 0.33 4.39 -29.77
C ASP A 27 0.02 3.75 -28.42
N THR A 28 -0.73 2.64 -28.50
CA THR A 28 -0.99 1.74 -27.38
C THR A 28 -0.10 0.53 -27.49
N ILE A 29 0.71 0.29 -26.46
CA ILE A 29 1.42 -0.96 -26.23
C ILE A 29 0.47 -1.90 -25.51
N ALA A 30 -0.03 -2.90 -26.24
CA ALA A 30 -0.84 -3.98 -25.71
C ALA A 30 0.02 -5.23 -25.47
N PHE A 31 -0.48 -6.16 -24.68
CA PHE A 31 0.23 -7.40 -24.35
C PHE A 31 -0.60 -8.59 -24.83
N ALA A 32 0.04 -9.52 -25.54
CA ALA A 32 -0.61 -10.74 -26.00
C ALA A 32 -1.13 -11.53 -24.79
N SER A 33 -2.28 -12.18 -24.93
CA SER A 33 -2.89 -12.96 -23.85
C SER A 33 -2.03 -14.12 -23.36
N SER A 34 -1.09 -14.59 -24.21
CA SER A 34 -0.05 -15.54 -23.83
C SER A 34 0.88 -15.05 -22.71
N LEU A 35 0.83 -13.76 -22.35
CA LEU A 35 1.60 -13.15 -21.27
C LEU A 35 0.85 -13.07 -19.93
N THR A 36 -0.37 -13.61 -19.84
CA THR A 36 -1.12 -13.69 -18.58
C THR A 36 -0.28 -14.38 -17.49
N ASN A 37 -0.21 -13.77 -16.30
CA ASN A 37 0.63 -14.18 -15.16
C ASN A 37 2.15 -14.26 -15.42
N GLN A 38 2.61 -13.87 -16.61
CA GLN A 38 4.04 -13.87 -16.91
C GLN A 38 4.74 -12.68 -16.24
N THR A 39 6.07 -12.76 -16.15
CA THR A 39 6.91 -11.64 -15.72
C THR A 39 7.88 -11.28 -16.84
N ILE A 40 7.85 -10.02 -17.26
CA ILE A 40 8.90 -9.42 -18.08
C ILE A 40 9.98 -8.92 -17.11
N THR A 41 11.08 -9.66 -17.02
CA THR A 41 12.20 -9.32 -16.13
C THR A 41 13.22 -8.50 -16.90
N LEU A 42 13.47 -7.27 -16.45
CA LEU A 42 14.45 -6.39 -17.08
C LEU A 42 15.87 -6.80 -16.66
N SER A 43 16.75 -6.95 -17.65
CA SER A 43 18.17 -7.32 -17.45
C SER A 43 19.13 -6.28 -18.03
N SER A 44 18.63 -5.44 -18.96
CA SER A 44 19.38 -4.42 -19.69
C SER A 44 19.05 -3.01 -19.16
N GLY A 45 18.66 -2.91 -17.90
CA GLY A 45 18.24 -1.67 -17.26
C GLY A 45 16.80 -1.25 -17.57
N GLN A 46 16.48 -0.01 -17.18
CA GLN A 46 15.13 0.55 -17.26
C GLN A 46 14.56 0.63 -18.68
N LEU A 47 13.24 0.74 -18.78
CA LEU A 47 12.53 1.05 -20.01
C LEU A 47 12.33 2.57 -20.13
N THR A 48 13.03 3.18 -21.10
CA THR A 48 12.89 4.61 -21.39
C THR A 48 11.73 4.87 -22.35
N VAL A 49 10.78 5.70 -21.92
CA VAL A 49 9.59 6.09 -22.68
C VAL A 49 9.70 7.56 -23.07
N ASN A 50 10.16 7.82 -24.29
CA ASN A 50 10.46 9.17 -24.80
C ASN A 50 9.39 9.76 -25.73
N LYS A 51 8.25 9.08 -25.86
CA LYS A 51 7.12 9.47 -26.69
C LYS A 51 5.83 9.15 -25.95
N ASN A 52 4.75 9.87 -26.26
CA ASN A 52 3.49 9.67 -25.55
C ASN A 52 2.96 8.26 -25.83
N LEU A 53 2.75 7.44 -24.80
CA LEU A 53 2.31 6.06 -24.97
C LEU A 53 1.28 5.66 -23.93
N ILE A 54 0.44 4.70 -24.30
CA ILE A 54 -0.48 4.00 -23.41
C ILE A 54 0.01 2.56 -23.29
N PHE A 55 0.18 2.06 -22.07
CA PHE A 55 0.50 0.67 -21.76
C PHE A 55 -0.76 0.02 -21.19
N ASP A 56 -1.31 -0.96 -21.89
CA ASP A 56 -2.56 -1.60 -21.49
C ASP A 56 -2.43 -3.12 -21.38
N GLY A 57 -2.39 -3.59 -20.13
CA GLY A 57 -2.32 -5.00 -19.77
C GLY A 57 -3.67 -5.72 -19.75
N ALA A 58 -4.77 -5.11 -20.21
CA ALA A 58 -6.12 -5.70 -20.10
C ALA A 58 -6.21 -7.13 -20.67
N ALA A 59 -5.51 -7.41 -21.77
CA ALA A 59 -5.51 -8.72 -22.41
C ALA A 59 -4.56 -9.75 -21.76
N ALA A 60 -3.68 -9.32 -20.84
CA ALA A 60 -2.67 -10.14 -20.17
C ALA A 60 -2.75 -9.95 -18.64
N ALA A 61 -3.78 -10.50 -18.02
CA ALA A 61 -4.06 -10.33 -16.59
C ALA A 61 -2.85 -10.71 -15.71
N ASN A 62 -2.62 -9.93 -14.65
CA ASN A 62 -1.51 -10.09 -13.70
C ASN A 62 -0.10 -10.08 -14.33
N LEU A 63 0.07 -9.56 -15.56
CA LEU A 63 1.38 -9.40 -16.16
C LEU A 63 2.24 -8.47 -15.29
N LYS A 64 3.41 -8.96 -14.90
CA LYS A 64 4.40 -8.22 -14.13
C LYS A 64 5.49 -7.67 -15.03
N ILE A 65 5.89 -6.44 -14.78
CA ILE A 65 7.08 -5.81 -15.37
C ILE A 65 8.02 -5.51 -14.21
N SER A 66 9.14 -6.23 -14.18
CA SER A 66 10.03 -6.31 -13.02
C SER A 66 11.37 -5.65 -13.31
N GLY A 67 11.77 -4.68 -12.48
CA GLY A 67 13.11 -4.07 -12.51
C GLY A 67 14.22 -5.00 -12.00
N ASN A 68 13.85 -6.23 -11.60
CA ASN A 68 14.71 -7.30 -11.14
C ASN A 68 15.58 -6.94 -9.92
N ASN A 69 15.13 -6.01 -9.08
CA ASN A 69 15.90 -5.41 -7.98
C ASN A 69 17.25 -4.82 -8.43
N ALA A 70 17.41 -4.57 -9.73
CA ALA A 70 18.67 -4.16 -10.34
C ALA A 70 18.56 -2.81 -11.04
N SER A 71 17.35 -2.38 -11.40
CA SER A 71 17.11 -1.13 -12.10
C SER A 71 15.73 -0.56 -11.80
N ARG A 72 15.55 0.73 -12.14
CA ARG A 72 14.23 1.33 -12.31
C ARG A 72 13.43 0.53 -13.35
N VAL A 73 12.11 0.42 -13.20
CA VAL A 73 11.27 -0.23 -14.24
C VAL A 73 11.06 0.71 -15.44
N PHE A 74 10.49 1.90 -15.20
CA PHE A 74 10.15 2.87 -16.25
C PHE A 74 10.71 4.27 -15.99
N GLU A 75 11.32 4.87 -17.01
CA GLU A 75 11.65 6.30 -17.04
C GLU A 75 10.83 6.99 -18.14
N ILE A 76 9.95 7.89 -17.73
CA ILE A 76 9.08 8.64 -18.63
C ILE A 76 9.75 9.96 -18.97
N GLN A 77 10.32 10.04 -20.17
CA GLN A 77 10.85 11.25 -20.77
C GLN A 77 9.82 11.98 -21.65
N ALA A 78 8.69 11.33 -21.93
CA ALA A 78 7.57 11.87 -22.70
C ALA A 78 6.75 12.91 -21.93
N LEU A 79 5.93 13.66 -22.66
CA LEU A 79 4.96 14.59 -22.07
C LEU A 79 3.77 13.85 -21.46
N GLN A 80 3.48 12.62 -21.89
CA GLN A 80 2.41 11.82 -21.34
C GLN A 80 2.72 10.33 -21.33
N ALA A 81 2.36 9.63 -20.27
CA ALA A 81 2.29 8.17 -20.25
C ALA A 81 1.06 7.71 -19.47
N THR A 82 0.42 6.65 -19.94
CA THR A 82 -0.70 6.01 -19.24
C THR A 82 -0.42 4.53 -19.04
N PHE A 83 -0.63 4.04 -17.82
CA PHE A 83 -0.50 2.64 -17.46
C PHE A 83 -1.85 2.12 -16.99
N ARG A 84 -2.27 0.99 -17.55
CA ARG A 84 -3.52 0.32 -17.17
C ARG A 84 -3.31 -1.17 -16.98
N ASN A 85 -3.95 -1.75 -15.96
CA ASN A 85 -4.08 -3.20 -15.81
C ASN A 85 -2.72 -3.95 -15.77
N LEU A 86 -1.72 -3.35 -15.12
CA LEU A 86 -0.35 -3.88 -15.05
C LEU A 86 0.15 -3.94 -13.61
N ILE A 87 1.09 -4.85 -13.37
CA ILE A 87 1.86 -4.91 -12.13
C ILE A 87 3.28 -4.42 -12.40
N ILE A 88 3.71 -3.37 -11.72
CA ILE A 88 5.06 -2.78 -11.82
C ILE A 88 5.78 -3.06 -10.52
N THR A 89 6.85 -3.86 -10.57
CA THR A 89 7.41 -4.46 -9.36
C THR A 89 8.92 -4.48 -9.33
N ASN A 90 9.47 -4.61 -8.11
CA ASN A 90 10.89 -4.91 -7.87
C ASN A 90 11.82 -3.93 -8.59
N GLY A 91 11.39 -2.68 -8.75
CA GLY A 91 12.29 -1.61 -9.15
C GLY A 91 13.31 -1.36 -8.05
N ARG A 92 14.58 -1.18 -8.42
CA ARG A 92 15.61 -0.71 -7.48
C ARG A 92 16.43 0.41 -8.10
N VAL A 93 16.53 1.53 -7.39
CA VAL A 93 17.49 2.58 -7.71
C VAL A 93 18.25 3.00 -6.47
N ILE A 94 19.56 3.15 -6.61
CA ILE A 94 20.48 3.52 -5.54
C ILE A 94 20.99 4.93 -5.82
N GLY A 95 21.05 5.78 -4.80
CA GLY A 95 21.60 7.13 -4.90
C GLY A 95 20.78 8.20 -4.20
N ASN A 96 21.50 9.22 -3.71
CA ASN A 96 20.96 10.32 -2.92
C ASN A 96 20.60 11.57 -3.76
N THR A 97 20.51 11.44 -5.08
CA THR A 97 20.07 12.50 -6.00
C THR A 97 18.74 12.11 -6.62
N GLU A 98 18.10 13.03 -7.36
CA GLU A 98 16.84 12.75 -8.07
C GLU A 98 16.91 11.52 -9.01
N ASN A 99 18.10 11.14 -9.45
CA ASN A 99 18.31 9.90 -10.22
C ASN A 99 18.12 8.62 -9.40
N GLY A 100 18.17 8.70 -8.07
CA GLY A 100 17.87 7.61 -7.13
C GLY A 100 16.40 7.56 -6.71
N ALA A 101 15.50 8.24 -7.43
CA ALA A 101 14.06 8.28 -7.13
C ALA A 101 13.23 7.39 -8.08
N GLY A 102 12.00 7.05 -7.72
CA GLY A 102 11.05 6.44 -8.66
C GLY A 102 11.51 5.08 -9.16
N ALA A 103 11.62 4.08 -8.30
CA ALA A 103 12.15 2.79 -8.70
C ALA A 103 11.17 2.01 -9.59
N GLY A 104 9.87 2.17 -9.36
CA GLY A 104 8.84 1.70 -10.29
C GLY A 104 8.80 2.58 -11.54
N ILE A 105 8.28 3.79 -11.39
CA ILE A 105 8.13 4.79 -12.44
C ILE A 105 8.78 6.10 -12.00
N LYS A 106 9.66 6.66 -12.82
CA LYS A 106 10.11 8.05 -12.69
C LYS A 106 9.67 8.84 -13.90
N THR A 107 9.17 10.05 -13.68
CA THR A 107 8.80 10.99 -14.75
C THR A 107 9.74 12.18 -14.82
N ASN A 108 9.85 12.77 -16.02
CA ASN A 108 10.48 14.05 -16.25
C ASN A 108 9.57 15.22 -15.81
N ASN A 109 10.06 16.44 -16.00
CA ASN A 109 9.30 17.66 -15.72
C ASN A 109 8.13 17.80 -16.69
N SER A 110 7.03 18.38 -16.19
CA SER A 110 5.81 18.70 -16.96
C SER A 110 5.16 17.49 -17.63
N THR A 111 5.48 16.27 -17.17
CA THR A 111 4.87 15.03 -17.66
C THR A 111 3.48 14.83 -17.04
N VAL A 112 2.52 14.36 -17.85
CA VAL A 112 1.24 13.84 -17.40
C VAL A 112 1.33 12.32 -17.26
N LEU A 113 1.26 11.80 -16.04
CA LEU A 113 1.25 10.37 -15.75
C LEU A 113 -0.16 9.95 -15.30
N ILE A 114 -0.69 8.89 -15.90
CA ILE A 114 -1.96 8.29 -15.50
C ILE A 114 -1.71 6.82 -15.18
N VAL A 115 -2.14 6.37 -14.01
CA VAL A 115 -1.99 5.01 -13.49
C VAL A 115 -3.36 4.52 -13.05
N GLU A 116 -3.94 3.57 -13.78
CA GLU A 116 -5.32 3.13 -13.56
C GLU A 116 -5.36 1.60 -13.41
N ASN A 117 -6.02 1.09 -12.37
CA ASN A 117 -6.12 -0.35 -12.15
C ASN A 117 -4.76 -1.06 -12.13
N CYS A 118 -3.74 -0.41 -11.57
CA CYS A 118 -2.38 -0.95 -11.52
C CYS A 118 -2.01 -1.38 -10.10
N GLN A 119 -1.03 -2.27 -10.02
CA GLN A 119 -0.33 -2.56 -8.76
C GLN A 119 1.12 -2.13 -8.88
N LEU A 120 1.62 -1.40 -7.89
CA LEU A 120 3.01 -0.97 -7.81
C LEU A 120 3.59 -1.53 -6.52
N ASN A 121 4.44 -2.54 -6.65
CA ASN A 121 4.82 -3.39 -5.52
C ASN A 121 6.33 -3.50 -5.35
N ASN A 122 6.82 -3.50 -4.11
CA ASN A 122 8.22 -3.81 -3.79
C ASN A 122 9.24 -2.93 -4.54
N ASN A 123 8.86 -1.70 -4.87
CA ASN A 123 9.76 -0.80 -5.56
C ASN A 123 10.55 0.00 -4.52
N VAL A 124 11.87 -0.05 -4.61
CA VAL A 124 12.78 0.53 -3.62
C VAL A 124 13.65 1.61 -4.26
N ALA A 125 13.45 2.85 -3.84
CA ALA A 125 14.23 4.00 -4.22
C ALA A 125 14.95 4.58 -3.00
N ASP A 126 16.17 5.04 -3.19
CA ASP A 126 16.90 5.71 -2.11
C ASP A 126 16.45 7.16 -1.92
N TYR A 127 16.20 7.91 -3.01
CA TYR A 127 15.89 9.34 -2.92
C TYR A 127 14.43 9.65 -2.58
N GLY A 128 13.49 8.83 -3.08
CA GLY A 128 12.07 9.13 -2.93
C GLY A 128 11.17 8.47 -3.97
N GLY A 129 9.90 8.28 -3.60
CA GLY A 129 8.89 7.69 -4.46
C GLY A 129 9.27 6.28 -4.83
N GLY A 130 9.29 5.35 -3.87
CA GLY A 130 9.69 3.95 -4.10
C GLY A 130 8.99 3.39 -5.34
N ALA A 131 7.67 3.53 -5.42
CA ALA A 131 6.91 3.21 -6.62
C ALA A 131 6.96 4.31 -7.68
N ILE A 132 6.55 5.53 -7.37
CA ILE A 132 6.42 6.61 -8.37
C ILE A 132 7.16 7.86 -7.92
N PHE A 133 7.99 8.43 -8.79
CA PHE A 133 8.49 9.79 -8.65
C PHE A 133 7.96 10.69 -9.78
N SER A 134 7.23 11.73 -9.39
CA SER A 134 6.67 12.74 -10.29
C SER A 134 7.58 13.97 -10.37
N GLY A 135 8.04 14.33 -11.58
CA GLY A 135 8.96 15.44 -11.83
C GLY A 135 8.37 16.84 -11.61
N PHE A 136 9.16 17.89 -11.86
CA PHE A 136 8.74 19.28 -11.61
C PHE A 136 7.57 19.63 -12.54
N GLN A 137 6.47 20.19 -12.01
CA GLN A 137 5.26 20.46 -12.77
C GLN A 137 4.60 19.23 -13.42
N ALA A 138 4.97 18.01 -13.00
CA ALA A 138 4.32 16.80 -13.48
C ALA A 138 2.93 16.62 -12.83
N ASN A 139 1.97 16.14 -13.61
CA ASN A 139 0.61 15.85 -13.15
C ASN A 139 0.39 14.35 -13.15
N THR A 140 0.25 13.77 -11.96
CA THR A 140 0.06 12.33 -11.77
C THR A 140 -1.36 12.05 -11.31
N THR A 141 -2.06 11.17 -12.00
CA THR A 141 -3.38 10.67 -11.62
C THR A 141 -3.30 9.16 -11.38
N VAL A 142 -3.77 8.73 -10.21
CA VAL A 142 -3.79 7.36 -9.74
C VAL A 142 -5.22 6.98 -9.43
N ILE A 143 -5.74 5.96 -10.09
CA ILE A 143 -7.13 5.53 -9.96
C ILE A 143 -7.15 4.03 -9.73
N ASN A 144 -7.91 3.58 -8.72
CA ASN A 144 -8.19 2.17 -8.46
C ASN A 144 -6.93 1.30 -8.43
N SER A 145 -5.84 1.82 -7.86
CA SER A 145 -4.52 1.20 -7.90
C SER A 145 -4.06 0.82 -6.50
N LYS A 146 -3.14 -0.13 -6.41
CA LYS A 146 -2.57 -0.60 -5.15
C LYS A 146 -1.08 -0.34 -5.07
N PHE A 147 -0.60 0.15 -3.93
CA PHE A 147 0.80 0.39 -3.64
C PHE A 147 1.20 -0.46 -2.47
N ASN A 148 2.00 -1.50 -2.71
CA ASN A 148 2.41 -2.43 -1.65
C ASN A 148 3.92 -2.45 -1.45
N SER A 149 4.38 -2.32 -0.21
CA SER A 149 5.79 -2.54 0.15
C SER A 149 6.79 -1.72 -0.67
N ASN A 150 6.40 -0.51 -1.04
CA ASN A 150 7.30 0.41 -1.71
C ASN A 150 8.07 1.20 -0.66
N ASN A 151 9.37 1.33 -0.87
CA ASN A 151 10.27 2.03 0.04
C ASN A 151 10.98 3.13 -0.75
N GLY A 152 10.87 4.37 -0.29
CA GLY A 152 11.54 5.53 -0.89
C GLY A 152 12.54 6.20 0.06
N THR A 153 12.89 5.58 1.19
CA THR A 153 13.52 6.24 2.34
C THR A 153 15.03 6.03 2.43
N GLY A 154 15.64 5.26 1.52
CA GLY A 154 17.03 4.79 1.63
C GLY A 154 18.12 5.86 1.77
N ALA A 155 17.88 7.10 1.33
CA ALA A 155 18.81 8.24 1.41
C ALA A 155 18.38 9.34 2.40
N ASN A 156 17.34 9.14 3.21
CA ASN A 156 16.88 10.10 4.23
C ASN A 156 16.66 11.53 3.69
N THR A 157 16.15 11.66 2.47
CA THR A 157 15.95 12.99 1.86
C THR A 157 14.56 13.55 2.16
N GLU A 158 14.40 14.86 1.97
CA GLU A 158 13.11 15.57 2.04
C GLU A 158 12.03 15.01 1.10
N ARG A 159 12.38 14.09 0.19
CA ARG A 159 11.48 13.49 -0.80
C ARG A 159 11.22 12.00 -0.58
N GLY A 160 11.52 11.47 0.60
CA GLY A 160 11.47 10.05 0.96
C GLY A 160 10.10 9.34 0.95
N GLY A 161 9.17 9.69 0.04
CA GLY A 161 7.86 9.04 -0.05
C GLY A 161 7.99 7.54 -0.36
N GLY A 162 7.45 6.68 0.51
CA GLY A 162 7.48 5.22 0.35
C GLY A 162 6.89 4.76 -0.99
N ALA A 163 5.65 5.17 -1.26
CA ALA A 163 4.97 4.86 -2.52
C ALA A 163 5.17 5.93 -3.61
N ILE A 164 4.68 7.15 -3.40
CA ILE A 164 4.69 8.20 -4.41
C ILE A 164 5.37 9.46 -3.86
N ALA A 165 6.26 10.06 -4.63
CA ALA A 165 6.83 11.39 -4.37
C ALA A 165 6.57 12.32 -5.55
N THR A 166 6.22 13.58 -5.28
CA THR A 166 5.97 14.59 -6.32
C THR A 166 6.81 15.84 -6.10
N LYS A 167 7.44 16.34 -7.16
CA LYS A 167 8.19 17.60 -7.14
C LYS A 167 7.24 18.80 -7.29
N SER A 168 7.73 19.98 -6.95
CA SER A 168 6.95 21.22 -6.90
C SER A 168 6.29 21.60 -8.23
N GLY A 169 5.18 22.33 -8.14
CA GLY A 169 4.42 22.85 -9.29
C GLY A 169 3.57 21.83 -10.03
N GLY A 170 3.59 20.56 -9.61
CA GLY A 170 2.77 19.48 -10.15
C GLY A 170 1.48 19.22 -9.35
N SER A 171 0.66 18.28 -9.83
CA SER A 171 -0.52 17.79 -9.11
C SER A 171 -0.49 16.27 -8.95
N LEU A 172 -1.01 15.78 -7.83
CA LEU A 172 -1.26 14.36 -7.59
C LEU A 172 -2.75 14.18 -7.27
N ILE A 173 -3.43 13.36 -8.06
CA ILE A 173 -4.82 12.97 -7.85
C ILE A 173 -4.84 11.47 -7.57
N VAL A 174 -5.39 11.06 -6.42
CA VAL A 174 -5.53 9.65 -6.05
C VAL A 174 -7.00 9.34 -5.77
N LYS A 175 -7.56 8.30 -6.41
CA LYS A 175 -8.96 7.89 -6.25
C LYS A 175 -9.06 6.38 -6.10
N GLY A 176 -9.82 5.91 -5.11
CA GLY A 176 -10.11 4.49 -4.90
C GLY A 176 -8.87 3.59 -4.80
N SER A 177 -7.75 4.10 -4.30
CA SER A 177 -6.46 3.42 -4.31
C SER A 177 -6.01 3.05 -2.91
N GLU A 178 -5.30 1.94 -2.79
CA GLU A 178 -4.85 1.34 -1.53
C GLU A 178 -3.33 1.50 -1.36
N PHE A 179 -2.85 1.83 -0.16
CA PHE A 179 -1.42 1.93 0.16
C PHE A 179 -1.12 1.09 1.41
N LEU A 180 -0.35 0.02 1.28
CA LEU A 180 -0.08 -0.93 2.36
C LEU A 180 1.43 -1.19 2.46
N ASN A 181 2.01 -1.12 3.68
CA ASN A 181 3.25 -1.78 4.17
C ASN A 181 4.06 -0.89 5.13
N GLY A 182 4.31 -1.36 6.35
CA GLY A 182 5.32 -0.82 7.27
C GLY A 182 6.74 -1.16 6.81
N GLY A 183 7.10 -2.44 6.77
CA GLY A 183 8.38 -2.92 6.23
C GLY A 183 9.31 -3.41 7.32
N ALA A 184 10.53 -2.90 7.39
CA ALA A 184 11.46 -3.23 8.48
C ALA A 184 11.76 -1.97 9.28
N GLY A 185 11.75 -2.06 10.61
CA GLY A 185 11.85 -0.91 11.51
C GLY A 185 10.63 -0.84 12.42
N ASN A 186 10.61 0.16 13.30
CA ASN A 186 9.45 0.40 14.16
C ASN A 186 8.51 1.36 13.41
N ASP A 187 7.45 0.84 12.81
CA ASP A 187 6.59 1.60 11.90
C ASP A 187 5.34 2.15 12.61
N ILE A 188 4.80 3.28 12.15
CA ILE A 188 3.45 3.73 12.53
C ILE A 188 2.54 3.57 11.31
N LEU A 189 1.58 2.65 11.40
CA LEU A 189 0.65 2.30 10.32
C LEU A 189 -0.69 2.97 10.54
N ILE A 190 -1.06 3.86 9.63
CA ILE A 190 -2.32 4.60 9.64
C ILE A 190 -3.15 4.12 8.45
N GLY A 191 -4.18 3.31 8.68
CA GLY A 191 -5.13 2.90 7.63
C GLY A 191 -6.00 4.07 7.18
N GLY A 192 -6.62 4.75 8.14
CA GLY A 192 -7.53 5.86 7.87
C GLY A 192 -8.97 5.39 7.78
N ALA A 193 -9.83 6.11 7.07
CA ALA A 193 -11.21 5.69 6.87
C ALA A 193 -11.30 4.78 5.66
N GLY A 194 -11.98 3.65 5.79
CA GLY A 194 -12.07 2.66 4.73
C GLY A 194 -12.09 1.26 5.33
N ILE A 195 -11.90 0.25 4.50
CA ILE A 195 -11.53 -1.08 4.98
C ILE A 195 -10.07 -1.24 4.61
N ASP A 196 -9.20 -1.15 5.60
CA ASP A 196 -7.76 -1.22 5.38
C ASP A 196 -7.21 -2.59 5.78
N THR A 197 -6.13 -3.00 5.12
CA THR A 197 -5.30 -4.12 5.55
C THR A 197 -3.93 -3.59 5.92
N LEU A 198 -3.53 -3.75 7.18
CA LEU A 198 -2.29 -3.20 7.72
C LEU A 198 -1.30 -4.34 8.00
N ILE A 199 -0.06 -4.13 7.58
CA ILE A 199 1.03 -5.11 7.70
C ILE A 199 2.24 -4.38 8.29
N GLY A 200 2.52 -4.61 9.57
CA GLY A 200 3.60 -3.95 10.30
C GLY A 200 4.97 -4.31 9.74
N GLY A 201 5.24 -5.61 9.62
CA GLY A 201 6.51 -6.15 9.22
C GLY A 201 7.41 -6.47 10.41
N THR A 202 8.72 -6.24 10.29
CA THR A 202 9.66 -6.56 11.38
C THR A 202 9.98 -5.32 12.20
N GLY A 203 9.73 -5.33 13.50
CA GLY A 203 10.10 -4.26 14.41
C GLY A 203 9.05 -4.13 15.51
N ILE A 204 8.93 -2.94 16.08
CA ILE A 204 7.93 -2.58 17.08
C ILE A 204 6.96 -1.61 16.41
N ASP A 205 5.86 -2.14 15.88
CA ASP A 205 4.94 -1.39 15.04
C ASP A 205 3.78 -0.77 15.84
N ARG A 206 3.21 0.31 15.34
CA ARG A 206 2.12 1.06 15.96
C ARG A 206 0.98 1.21 14.96
N PHE A 207 -0.13 0.54 15.20
CA PHE A 207 -1.32 0.65 14.36
C PHE A 207 -2.23 1.76 14.91
N ASP A 208 -2.49 2.79 14.11
CA ASP A 208 -3.14 4.03 14.57
C ASP A 208 -4.66 3.96 14.54
N TYR A 209 -5.24 3.97 15.73
CA TYR A 209 -6.66 4.06 16.00
C TYR A 209 -6.96 5.20 16.99
N ARG A 210 -6.22 6.31 16.90
CA ARG A 210 -6.56 7.53 17.67
C ARG A 210 -7.94 8.06 17.31
N ASN A 211 -8.34 7.89 16.05
CA ASN A 211 -9.71 8.04 15.62
C ASN A 211 -10.36 6.65 15.47
N LEU A 212 -11.26 6.30 16.39
CA LEU A 212 -11.93 4.99 16.38
C LEU A 212 -12.88 4.82 15.19
N ALA A 213 -13.40 5.93 14.65
CA ALA A 213 -14.31 5.91 13.51
C ALA A 213 -13.68 5.37 12.22
N ASN A 214 -12.35 5.27 12.18
CA ASN A 214 -11.59 4.71 11.07
C ASN A 214 -11.86 3.22 10.86
N SER A 215 -12.24 2.51 11.93
CA SER A 215 -12.33 1.05 11.94
C SER A 215 -13.60 0.57 12.62
N VAL A 216 -14.76 1.09 12.22
CA VAL A 216 -16.04 0.71 12.84
C VAL A 216 -16.56 -0.60 12.26
N PHE A 217 -17.57 -1.21 12.87
CA PHE A 217 -18.04 -2.56 12.49
C PHE A 217 -18.30 -2.76 10.99
N ASN A 218 -18.84 -1.76 10.29
CA ASN A 218 -19.16 -1.85 8.86
C ASN A 218 -17.97 -1.53 7.93
N SER A 219 -16.85 -1.05 8.48
CA SER A 219 -15.63 -0.71 7.77
C SER A 219 -14.42 -1.05 8.64
N LEU A 220 -14.41 -2.28 9.16
CA LEU A 220 -13.38 -2.73 10.08
C LEU A 220 -12.08 -3.01 9.34
N ASP A 221 -10.97 -2.73 9.97
CA ASP A 221 -9.64 -2.98 9.42
C ASP A 221 -9.16 -4.37 9.79
N VAL A 222 -8.18 -4.85 9.02
CA VAL A 222 -7.49 -6.10 9.26
C VAL A 222 -6.01 -5.81 9.49
N ILE A 223 -5.47 -6.25 10.63
CA ILE A 223 -4.02 -6.33 10.85
C ILE A 223 -3.58 -7.78 10.67
N THR A 224 -2.46 -8.01 9.99
CA THR A 224 -2.05 -9.37 9.59
C THR A 224 -0.92 -10.01 10.37
N ASP A 225 -0.18 -9.24 11.14
CA ASP A 225 1.08 -9.69 11.77
C ASP A 225 1.33 -9.11 13.17
N PHE A 226 0.28 -8.63 13.85
CA PHE A 226 0.41 -8.00 15.16
C PHE A 226 1.11 -8.92 16.18
N ASN A 227 2.28 -8.50 16.64
CA ASN A 227 3.06 -9.13 17.69
C ASN A 227 2.74 -8.52 19.05
N ALA A 228 1.86 -9.16 19.81
CA ALA A 228 1.44 -8.67 21.12
C ALA A 228 2.41 -8.98 22.27
N ALA A 229 3.58 -9.57 22.01
CA ALA A 229 4.58 -9.74 23.06
C ALA A 229 4.98 -8.37 23.65
N ALA A 230 5.16 -8.31 24.97
CA ALA A 230 5.34 -7.04 25.69
C ALA A 230 6.44 -6.17 25.06
N GLY A 231 6.08 -4.94 24.67
CA GLY A 231 6.98 -3.98 24.05
C GLY A 231 7.25 -4.19 22.55
N ASN A 232 6.52 -5.08 21.87
CA ASN A 232 6.47 -5.15 20.40
C ASN A 232 5.28 -4.31 19.90
N ASP A 233 4.38 -4.87 19.10
CA ASP A 233 3.38 -4.07 18.41
C ASP A 233 2.33 -3.50 19.37
N LEU A 234 1.90 -2.28 19.06
CA LEU A 234 0.97 -1.50 19.87
C LEU A 234 -0.15 -0.93 19.02
N PHE A 235 -1.35 -0.85 19.60
CA PHE A 235 -2.41 0.02 19.12
C PHE A 235 -2.16 1.43 19.65
N LEU A 236 -1.97 2.39 18.76
CA LEU A 236 -1.83 3.80 19.09
C LEU A 236 -3.23 4.44 19.19
N ILE A 237 -3.54 5.06 20.32
CA ILE A 237 -4.89 5.50 20.70
C ILE A 237 -4.88 6.89 21.36
N ALA A 238 -6.00 7.62 21.31
CA ALA A 238 -6.06 9.01 21.77
C ALA A 238 -6.19 9.16 23.29
N THR A 239 -6.80 8.17 23.94
CA THR A 239 -7.02 8.17 25.40
C THR A 239 -6.53 6.85 25.96
N ALA A 240 -5.80 6.86 27.07
CA ALA A 240 -5.26 5.63 27.65
C ALA A 240 -6.37 4.65 28.03
N ARG A 241 -6.13 3.34 27.82
CA ARG A 241 -7.06 2.29 28.24
C ARG A 241 -6.81 1.95 29.70
N SER A 242 -7.87 1.97 30.51
CA SER A 242 -7.80 1.60 31.93
C SER A 242 -8.13 0.14 32.19
N VAL A 243 -8.82 -0.52 31.25
CA VAL A 243 -9.25 -1.92 31.31
C VAL A 243 -9.05 -2.60 29.97
N PHE A 244 -8.53 -3.82 29.99
CA PHE A 244 -8.56 -4.76 28.87
C PHE A 244 -9.29 -6.02 29.31
N SER A 245 -10.32 -6.43 28.57
CA SER A 245 -11.09 -7.64 28.87
C SER A 245 -10.99 -8.68 27.76
N ASN A 246 -11.05 -9.95 28.13
CA ASN A 246 -11.27 -11.03 27.17
C ASN A 246 -12.75 -11.43 27.23
N ALA A 247 -13.53 -11.01 26.24
CA ALA A 247 -14.97 -11.23 26.18
C ALA A 247 -15.35 -12.63 25.65
N GLY A 248 -14.37 -13.41 25.23
CA GLY A 248 -14.55 -14.78 24.74
C GLY A 248 -15.26 -14.84 23.39
N ASN A 249 -15.98 -15.93 23.15
CA ASN A 249 -16.61 -16.18 21.86
C ASN A 249 -17.95 -15.44 21.69
N VAL A 250 -18.05 -14.62 20.65
CA VAL A 250 -19.30 -14.06 20.13
C VAL A 250 -20.01 -15.12 19.28
N THR A 251 -21.32 -15.26 19.46
CA THR A 251 -22.15 -16.30 18.82
C THR A 251 -22.58 -15.93 17.40
N THR A 252 -22.81 -14.64 17.14
CA THR A 252 -23.20 -14.08 15.84
C THR A 252 -22.33 -12.86 15.56
N PHE A 253 -21.71 -12.80 14.39
CA PHE A 253 -20.89 -11.64 14.02
C PHE A 253 -21.76 -10.50 13.47
N ASP A 254 -22.54 -9.92 14.36
CA ASP A 254 -23.40 -8.77 14.14
C ASP A 254 -23.38 -7.87 15.39
N PRO A 255 -23.91 -6.64 15.32
CA PRO A 255 -23.90 -5.74 16.47
C PRO A 255 -24.56 -6.34 17.71
N THR A 256 -25.63 -7.11 17.52
CA THR A 256 -26.35 -7.80 18.62
C THR A 256 -25.45 -8.79 19.36
N GLY A 257 -24.75 -9.67 18.63
CA GLY A 257 -23.87 -10.67 19.21
C GLY A 257 -22.65 -10.07 19.89
N ILE A 258 -22.09 -8.99 19.32
CA ILE A 258 -20.98 -8.26 19.91
C ILE A 258 -21.42 -7.54 21.18
N THR A 259 -22.55 -6.81 21.17
CA THR A 259 -23.10 -6.14 22.36
C THR A 259 -23.41 -7.12 23.49
N ALA A 260 -23.85 -8.35 23.19
CA ALA A 260 -24.09 -9.38 24.19
C ALA A 260 -22.80 -9.80 24.94
N LYS A 261 -21.62 -9.56 24.36
CA LYS A 261 -20.32 -9.83 24.98
C LYS A 261 -19.61 -8.58 25.48
N LEU A 262 -19.77 -7.43 24.83
CA LEU A 262 -19.16 -6.15 25.18
C LEU A 262 -20.21 -5.24 25.81
N THR A 263 -20.52 -5.52 27.07
CA THR A 263 -21.53 -4.82 27.87
C THR A 263 -20.91 -3.64 28.62
N THR A 264 -21.76 -2.79 29.21
CA THR A 264 -21.31 -1.68 30.07
C THR A 264 -20.50 -2.12 31.29
N VAL A 265 -20.56 -3.40 31.67
CA VAL A 265 -19.82 -3.96 32.82
C VAL A 265 -18.38 -4.31 32.46
N ASN A 266 -18.16 -4.89 31.29
CA ASN A 266 -16.85 -5.44 30.89
C ASN A 266 -16.20 -4.69 29.70
N PHE A 267 -16.90 -3.71 29.13
CA PHE A 267 -16.43 -2.81 28.09
C PHE A 267 -16.88 -1.39 28.44
N GLY A 268 -16.38 -0.89 29.58
CA GLY A 268 -16.67 0.46 30.07
C GLY A 268 -16.00 1.56 29.25
N ALA A 269 -16.34 2.82 29.57
CA ALA A 269 -15.75 3.99 28.93
C ALA A 269 -14.22 3.93 28.87
N ASN A 270 -13.67 4.12 27.68
CA ASN A 270 -12.25 4.04 27.35
C ASN A 270 -11.60 2.68 27.67
N ALA A 271 -12.36 1.58 27.62
CA ALA A 271 -11.81 0.24 27.69
C ALA A 271 -11.29 -0.25 26.33
N ALA A 272 -10.61 -1.39 26.36
CA ALA A 272 -10.38 -2.24 25.21
C ALA A 272 -10.78 -3.68 25.54
N ALA A 273 -11.03 -4.49 24.53
CA ALA A 273 -11.34 -5.89 24.71
C ALA A 273 -10.86 -6.73 23.53
N GLN A 274 -10.70 -8.02 23.76
CA GLN A 274 -10.66 -9.01 22.68
C GLN A 274 -11.90 -9.89 22.72
N PHE A 275 -12.35 -10.32 21.54
CA PHE A 275 -13.33 -11.38 21.38
C PHE A 275 -13.00 -12.24 20.17
N THR A 276 -13.66 -13.40 20.07
CA THR A 276 -13.50 -14.29 18.92
C THR A 276 -14.84 -14.59 18.25
N PHE A 277 -14.81 -14.83 16.95
CA PHE A 277 -15.93 -15.39 16.20
C PHE A 277 -15.40 -16.48 15.27
N GLY A 278 -15.80 -17.73 15.50
CA GLY A 278 -15.14 -18.88 14.91
C GLY A 278 -13.66 -18.90 15.29
N SER A 279 -12.78 -18.97 14.29
CA SER A 279 -11.31 -18.91 14.47
C SER A 279 -10.73 -17.48 14.40
N ARG A 280 -11.56 -16.46 14.15
CA ARG A 280 -11.12 -15.07 13.98
C ARG A 280 -11.01 -14.38 15.34
N THR A 281 -9.99 -13.55 15.48
CA THR A 281 -9.73 -12.74 16.68
C THR A 281 -9.93 -11.27 16.36
N PHE A 282 -10.61 -10.57 17.25
CA PHE A 282 -10.90 -9.15 17.11
C PHE A 282 -10.48 -8.38 18.33
N VAL A 283 -10.00 -7.17 18.11
CA VAL A 283 -9.76 -6.16 19.13
C VAL A 283 -10.86 -5.11 19.02
N ALA A 284 -11.55 -4.86 20.13
CA ALA A 284 -12.51 -3.79 20.27
C ALA A 284 -11.91 -2.67 21.11
N ILE A 285 -12.04 -1.42 20.69
CA ILE A 285 -11.55 -0.25 21.42
C ILE A 285 -12.71 0.71 21.62
N ASN A 286 -13.09 0.94 22.87
CA ASN A 286 -14.28 1.71 23.23
C ASN A 286 -14.01 3.22 23.16
N ASP A 287 -15.01 4.02 22.83
CA ASP A 287 -14.97 5.46 23.01
C ASP A 287 -15.17 5.87 24.50
N ALA A 288 -15.65 7.09 24.77
CA ALA A 288 -15.91 7.55 26.14
C ALA A 288 -17.26 7.07 26.72
N THR A 289 -18.02 6.28 25.98
CA THR A 289 -19.36 5.78 26.31
C THR A 289 -19.28 4.28 26.57
N ALA A 290 -19.64 3.85 27.77
CA ALA A 290 -19.62 2.44 28.11
C ALA A 290 -20.56 1.59 27.24
N GLY A 291 -20.11 0.37 26.91
CA GLY A 291 -20.82 -0.60 26.07
C GLY A 291 -20.49 -0.46 24.59
N PHE A 292 -20.67 -1.55 23.82
CA PHE A 292 -20.34 -1.55 22.40
C PHE A 292 -21.30 -0.73 21.54
N SER A 293 -20.72 0.09 20.66
CA SER A 293 -21.36 0.87 19.61
C SER A 293 -20.73 0.55 18.25
N ALA A 294 -21.54 0.02 17.32
CA ALA A 294 -21.09 -0.38 15.99
C ALA A 294 -20.62 0.79 15.08
N THR A 295 -20.87 2.04 15.50
CA THR A 295 -20.57 3.25 14.71
C THR A 295 -19.53 4.16 15.34
N THR A 296 -19.15 3.93 16.59
CA THR A 296 -18.20 4.80 17.32
C THR A 296 -17.05 4.05 17.96
N ASP A 297 -17.20 2.75 18.22
CA ASP A 297 -16.11 1.91 18.70
C ASP A 297 -15.37 1.27 17.52
N ALA A 298 -14.06 1.19 17.68
CA ALA A 298 -13.24 0.50 16.69
C ALA A 298 -13.34 -1.01 16.90
N ILE A 299 -13.56 -1.76 15.83
CA ILE A 299 -13.38 -3.20 15.72
C ILE A 299 -12.25 -3.41 14.72
N ILE A 300 -11.20 -4.12 15.14
CA ILE A 300 -10.08 -4.47 14.30
C ILE A 300 -10.00 -5.99 14.28
N GLU A 301 -9.99 -6.59 13.10
CA GLU A 301 -9.61 -7.99 13.00
C GLU A 301 -8.09 -8.12 13.08
N VAL A 302 -7.61 -8.98 13.96
CA VAL A 302 -6.18 -9.28 14.06
C VAL A 302 -5.97 -10.72 13.63
N THR A 303 -5.52 -10.88 12.39
CA THR A 303 -5.07 -12.16 11.86
C THR A 303 -3.57 -12.30 12.14
N GLY A 304 -3.09 -13.53 12.37
CA GLY A 304 -1.66 -13.75 12.65
C GLY A 304 -1.17 -13.22 14.00
N LEU A 305 -2.08 -12.91 14.94
CA LEU A 305 -1.74 -12.49 16.30
C LEU A 305 -0.73 -13.45 16.94
N THR A 306 0.40 -12.92 17.39
CA THR A 306 1.34 -13.65 18.25
C THR A 306 1.39 -13.03 19.64
N GLY A 307 1.74 -13.81 20.66
CA GLY A 307 1.69 -13.37 22.05
C GLY A 307 0.26 -13.27 22.61
N THR A 308 0.10 -12.51 23.70
CA THR A 308 -1.16 -12.37 24.41
C THR A 308 -1.50 -10.89 24.52
N LEU A 309 -2.64 -10.48 23.98
CA LEU A 309 -3.13 -9.11 24.10
C LEU A 309 -3.44 -8.76 25.56
N SER A 310 -3.03 -7.57 25.95
CA SER A 310 -3.32 -7.00 27.27
C SER A 310 -3.34 -5.46 27.20
N LEU A 311 -3.54 -4.82 28.35
CA LEU A 311 -3.42 -3.37 28.49
C LEU A 311 -2.06 -2.82 28.00
N THR A 312 -0.99 -3.62 28.01
CA THR A 312 0.33 -3.18 27.57
C THR A 312 0.44 -3.01 26.05
N ASN A 313 -0.53 -3.51 25.28
CA ASN A 313 -0.55 -3.37 23.81
C ASN A 313 -1.22 -2.08 23.35
N PHE A 314 -1.50 -1.16 24.26
CA PHE A 314 -2.17 0.10 23.95
C PHE A 314 -1.30 1.26 24.44
N THR A 315 -1.08 2.24 23.56
CA THR A 315 -0.24 3.40 23.88
C THR A 315 -0.87 4.68 23.41
N THR A 316 -0.68 5.75 24.18
CA THR A 316 -0.98 7.12 23.71
C THR A 316 0.28 7.82 23.19
N VAL A 317 1.42 7.12 23.19
CA VAL A 317 2.74 7.68 22.87
C VAL A 317 3.25 7.11 21.54
N THR A 318 3.75 7.99 20.68
CA THR A 318 4.17 7.71 19.29
C THR A 318 5.65 7.30 19.15
N VAL A 319 6.38 7.07 20.25
CA VAL A 319 7.86 6.93 20.25
C VAL A 319 8.34 5.77 19.41
#